data_AF-A0A8H8NHA4-F1
#
_entry.id   AF-A0A8H8NHA4-F1
#
_cell.length_a   1.000
_cell.length_b   1.000
_cell.length_c   1.000
_cell.angle_alpha   90.00
_cell.angle_beta   90.00
_cell.angle_gamma   90.00
#
_symmetry.space_group_name_H-M   'P 1'
#
loop_
_entity.id
_entity.type
_entity.pdbx_description
1 polymer ?
#
loop_
_entity_poly.entity_id
_entity_poly.type
_entity_poly.pdbx_seq_one_letter_code
_entity_poly.pdbx_strand_id
1 'polypeptide(L)'
;MAASVARTRVLHFMRNLQRDIVDALQSLDPQGPRFSEHSAKVSEQVSTTSYILQDTNTARFSTAQSTVPFAPLEKANVAFSLASHCMPSAASDDISGLQKSGVIVPPASSQFFGASLSTVIHPRSPHAPTCHANWRYFEVHDSAGRLQNWWFGGVADLTPAYVYEQDCREFHRTLKAACTKHGDYLYKPMKKWCDEYLYLPFRQEARGIGGVFFDNLSSHPHPRLDVNGPGTKRPTSAEECFQFFKSIGAAFLPSYMPILRRRAFMPWTESERNWQLSRRGRYVEFNLIADEGTKFGIKTRSAPVESVLLSLPETARWVYQSDNVPERSREAELLKVLKAPQEWA
;
A
#
# COMPACT_ATOMS: atom_id res chain seq x y z
N MET A 1 -23.84 -9.09 -18.50
CA MET A 1 -24.54 -8.05 -17.71
C MET A 1 -24.12 -8.01 -16.24
N ALA A 2 -24.03 -9.12 -15.49
CA ALA A 2 -23.62 -9.05 -14.07
C ALA A 2 -22.16 -8.60 -13.82
N ALA A 3 -21.23 -9.03 -14.67
CA ALA A 3 -19.80 -8.64 -14.59
C ALA A 3 -19.59 -7.12 -14.76
N SER A 4 -20.33 -6.47 -15.68
CA SER A 4 -20.20 -5.03 -15.88
C SER A 4 -20.72 -4.21 -14.69
N VAL A 5 -21.73 -4.70 -13.97
CA VAL A 5 -22.26 -4.05 -12.76
C VAL A 5 -21.27 -4.13 -11.60
N ALA A 6 -20.61 -5.28 -11.41
CA ALA A 6 -19.57 -5.45 -10.39
C ALA A 6 -18.38 -4.51 -10.68
N ARG A 7 -17.87 -4.50 -11.91
CA ARG A 7 -16.80 -3.60 -12.36
C ARG A 7 -17.12 -2.13 -12.07
N THR A 8 -18.30 -1.66 -12.46
CA THR A 8 -18.71 -0.27 -12.23
C THR A 8 -18.75 0.08 -10.73
N ARG A 9 -19.25 -0.83 -9.88
CA ARG A 9 -19.29 -0.61 -8.42
C ARG A 9 -17.89 -0.55 -7.80
N VAL A 10 -16.98 -1.42 -8.25
CA VAL A 10 -15.58 -1.42 -7.80
C VAL A 10 -14.90 -0.11 -8.19
N LEU A 11 -15.01 0.31 -9.45
CA LEU A 11 -14.44 1.56 -9.94
C LEU A 11 -14.98 2.77 -9.19
N HIS A 12 -16.29 2.81 -8.97
CA HIS A 12 -16.93 3.90 -8.23
C HIS A 12 -16.42 3.97 -6.79
N PHE A 13 -16.33 2.82 -6.10
CA PHE A 13 -15.78 2.76 -4.75
C PHE A 13 -14.33 3.26 -4.70
N MET A 14 -13.45 2.76 -5.58
CA MET A 14 -12.04 3.13 -5.59
C MET A 14 -11.84 4.61 -5.92
N ARG A 15 -12.64 5.18 -6.82
CA ARG A 15 -12.60 6.62 -7.14
C ARG A 15 -13.07 7.49 -5.98
N ASN A 16 -14.12 7.07 -5.26
CA ASN A 16 -14.53 7.79 -4.05
C ASN A 16 -13.45 7.69 -2.96
N LEU A 17 -12.91 6.49 -2.72
CA LEU A 17 -11.84 6.30 -1.74
C LEU A 17 -10.59 7.11 -2.10
N GLN A 18 -10.24 7.24 -3.38
CA GLN A 18 -9.15 8.12 -3.84
C GLN A 18 -9.38 9.56 -3.37
N ARG A 19 -10.57 10.12 -3.63
CA ARG A 19 -10.91 11.48 -3.20
C ARG A 19 -10.90 11.61 -1.68
N ASP A 20 -11.52 10.67 -0.98
CA ASP A 20 -11.60 10.69 0.48
C ASP A 20 -10.19 10.67 1.11
N ILE A 21 -9.25 9.91 0.53
CA ILE A 21 -7.85 9.89 1.00
C ILE A 21 -7.17 11.24 0.74
N VAL A 22 -7.31 11.80 -0.47
CA VAL A 22 -6.74 13.11 -0.79
C VAL A 22 -7.29 14.19 0.14
N ASP A 23 -8.61 14.25 0.33
CA ASP A 23 -9.27 15.22 1.19
C ASP A 23 -8.84 15.07 2.65
N ALA A 24 -8.77 13.83 3.16
CA ALA A 24 -8.31 13.56 4.51
C ALA A 24 -6.85 14.00 4.73
N LEU A 25 -5.95 13.72 3.78
CA LEU A 25 -4.54 14.14 3.87
C LEU A 25 -4.40 15.67 3.76
N GLN A 26 -5.16 16.33 2.88
CA GLN A 26 -5.18 17.79 2.78
C GLN A 26 -5.76 18.45 4.03
N SER A 27 -6.70 17.79 4.72
CA SER A 27 -7.26 18.29 5.99
C SER A 27 -6.24 18.34 7.13
N LEU A 28 -5.12 17.59 7.01
CA LEU A 28 -4.05 17.61 8.01
C LEU A 28 -3.37 18.98 8.08
N ASP A 29 -3.22 19.65 6.94
CA ASP A 29 -2.66 20.99 6.83
C ASP A 29 -3.50 21.86 5.87
N PRO A 30 -4.56 22.50 6.37
CA PRO A 30 -5.46 23.30 5.55
C PRO A 30 -4.80 24.51 4.88
N GLN A 31 -3.62 24.94 5.34
CA GLN A 31 -2.88 26.08 4.76
C GLN A 31 -1.61 25.63 4.02
N GLY A 32 -1.34 24.33 3.98
CA GLY A 32 -0.16 23.75 3.38
C GLY A 32 -0.25 23.53 1.87
N PRO A 33 0.80 22.92 1.29
CA PRO A 33 0.81 22.45 -0.09
C PRO A 33 -0.40 21.57 -0.41
N ARG A 34 -0.89 21.67 -1.64
CA ARG A 34 -2.01 20.87 -2.14
C ARG A 34 -1.51 19.74 -3.02
N PHE A 35 -2.33 18.71 -3.17
CA PHE A 35 -2.06 17.67 -4.16
C PHE A 35 -2.29 18.23 -5.56
N SER A 36 -1.35 17.99 -6.46
CA SER A 36 -1.48 18.25 -7.89
C SER A 36 -2.06 17.01 -8.57
N GLU A 37 -3.08 17.20 -9.42
CA GLU A 37 -3.61 16.12 -10.23
C GLU A 37 -2.77 15.93 -11.49
N HIS A 38 -2.34 14.69 -11.72
CA HIS A 38 -1.64 14.27 -12.92
C HIS A 38 -2.41 13.13 -13.57
N SER A 39 -2.98 13.39 -14.74
CA SER A 39 -3.66 12.38 -15.54
C SER A 39 -2.82 12.01 -16.75
N ALA A 40 -2.59 10.72 -16.95
CA ALA A 40 -1.86 10.21 -18.11
C ALA A 40 -2.63 9.08 -18.79
N LYS A 41 -2.74 9.15 -20.12
CA LYS A 41 -3.16 8.04 -20.97
C LYS A 41 -1.90 7.46 -21.62
N VAL A 42 -1.54 6.25 -21.21
CA VAL A 42 -0.34 5.55 -21.74
C VAL A 42 -0.67 4.93 -23.10
N SER A 43 -1.92 4.51 -23.27
CA SER A 43 -2.51 4.04 -24.52
C SER A 43 -4.03 4.24 -24.46
N GLU A 44 -4.77 3.91 -25.52
CA GLU A 44 -6.25 3.87 -25.48
C GLU A 44 -6.80 2.98 -24.37
N GLN A 45 -6.00 2.02 -23.92
CA GLN A 45 -6.39 0.94 -23.03
C GLN A 45 -5.86 1.11 -21.60
N VAL A 46 -4.96 2.07 -21.36
CA VAL A 46 -4.34 2.29 -20.05
C VAL A 46 -4.40 3.76 -19.67
N SER A 47 -5.04 4.05 -18.54
CA SER A 47 -5.15 5.41 -18.00
C SER A 47 -4.82 5.45 -16.51
N THR A 48 -4.27 6.57 -16.08
CA THR A 48 -3.90 6.82 -14.69
C THR A 48 -4.32 8.22 -14.29
N THR A 49 -4.76 8.37 -13.05
CA THR A 49 -5.02 9.65 -12.38
C THR A 49 -4.32 9.60 -11.05
N SER A 50 -3.27 10.40 -10.88
CA SER A 50 -2.44 10.44 -9.69
C SER A 50 -2.52 11.80 -9.03
N TYR A 51 -2.89 11.83 -7.75
CA TYR A 51 -2.74 13.01 -6.92
C TYR A 51 -1.38 12.94 -6.25
N ILE A 52 -0.53 13.95 -6.44
CA ILE A 52 0.85 13.97 -5.93
C ILE A 52 1.07 15.23 -5.11
N LEU A 53 1.62 15.07 -3.91
CA LEU A 53 2.11 16.13 -3.05
C LEU A 53 3.60 15.89 -2.81
N GLN A 54 4.45 16.85 -3.18
CA GLN A 54 5.91 16.80 -3.09
C GLN A 54 6.48 18.22 -3.10
N ASP A 55 7.81 18.36 -2.99
CA ASP A 55 8.52 19.65 -3.00
C ASP A 55 8.01 20.64 -1.94
N THR A 56 7.52 20.09 -0.83
CA THR A 56 6.81 20.83 0.22
C THR A 56 7.74 21.70 1.08
N ASN A 57 9.05 21.65 0.81
CA ASN A 57 10.06 22.53 1.40
C ASN A 57 9.95 23.98 0.90
N THR A 58 9.31 24.21 -0.26
CA THR A 58 9.29 25.52 -0.94
C THR A 58 8.12 26.43 -0.56
N ALA A 59 7.14 25.93 0.22
CA ALA A 59 5.90 26.64 0.48
C ALA A 59 5.82 27.22 1.89
N ARG A 60 6.31 28.46 2.07
CA ARG A 60 5.52 29.57 2.65
C ARG A 60 6.01 30.88 2.04
N PHE A 61 5.09 31.66 1.49
CA PHE A 61 5.35 33.07 1.22
C PHE A 61 5.62 33.79 2.55
N SER A 62 6.63 34.67 2.52
CA SER A 62 6.97 35.58 3.59
C SER A 62 5.75 36.39 4.02
N THR A 63 5.28 36.19 5.25
CA THR A 63 4.55 37.21 6.00
C THR A 63 5.28 37.42 7.31
N ALA A 64 5.42 38.69 7.70
CA ALA A 64 6.40 39.28 8.61
C ALA A 64 6.43 38.79 10.08
N GLN A 65 5.99 37.57 10.39
CA GLN A 65 6.03 37.00 11.75
C GLN A 65 6.41 35.52 11.72
N SER A 66 7.70 35.27 11.97
CA SER A 66 8.30 34.07 12.58
C SER A 66 7.41 32.80 12.66
N THR A 67 7.52 31.92 11.66
CA THR A 67 7.72 30.45 11.84
C THR A 67 8.34 29.90 10.55
N VAL A 68 9.32 29.00 10.67
CA VAL A 68 9.93 28.30 9.51
C VAL A 68 8.82 27.58 8.72
N PRO A 69 8.85 27.59 7.37
CA PRO A 69 7.93 26.81 6.56
C PRO A 69 7.94 25.34 6.98
N PHE A 70 6.80 24.82 7.44
CA PHE A 70 6.64 23.42 7.82
C PHE A 70 5.40 22.87 7.15
N ALA A 71 5.58 21.75 6.43
CA ALA A 71 4.52 20.92 5.90
C ALA A 71 4.63 19.52 6.52
N PRO A 72 3.56 18.98 7.15
CA PRO A 72 3.61 17.70 7.85
C PRO A 72 3.85 16.49 6.94
N LEU A 73 3.45 16.59 5.67
CA LEU A 73 3.72 15.60 4.64
C LEU A 73 4.90 16.07 3.80
N GLU A 74 5.92 15.24 3.68
CA GLU A 74 7.08 15.53 2.83
C GLU A 74 6.77 15.14 1.40
N LYS A 75 6.31 13.90 1.21
CA LYS A 75 5.84 13.37 -0.07
C LYS A 75 4.65 12.44 0.16
N ALA A 76 3.60 12.55 -0.65
CA ALA A 76 2.47 11.65 -0.63
C ALA A 76 1.89 11.49 -2.04
N ASN A 77 1.36 10.31 -2.35
CA ASN A 77 0.63 10.07 -3.58
C ASN A 77 -0.65 9.29 -3.34
N VAL A 78 -1.64 9.50 -4.21
CA VAL A 78 -2.87 8.69 -4.29
C VAL A 78 -3.16 8.44 -5.78
N ALA A 79 -2.67 7.31 -6.28
CA ALA A 79 -2.69 6.94 -7.69
C ALA A 79 -3.80 5.92 -7.99
N PHE A 80 -4.66 6.25 -8.93
CA PHE A 80 -5.63 5.35 -9.50
C PHE A 80 -5.25 4.99 -10.94
N SER A 81 -5.23 3.70 -11.25
CA SER A 81 -4.85 3.17 -12.57
C SER A 81 -5.91 2.22 -13.09
N LEU A 82 -6.16 2.30 -14.39
CA LEU A 82 -7.03 1.42 -15.15
C LEU A 82 -6.27 0.85 -16.35
N ALA A 83 -6.33 -0.45 -16.53
CA ALA A 83 -5.77 -1.16 -17.68
C ALA A 83 -6.83 -2.08 -18.28
N SER A 84 -6.97 -2.06 -19.60
CA SER A 84 -7.92 -2.88 -20.36
C SER A 84 -7.29 -3.31 -21.68
N HIS A 85 -6.33 -4.23 -21.63
CA HIS A 85 -5.53 -4.64 -22.79
C HIS A 85 -5.60 -6.16 -23.02
N CYS A 86 -5.19 -6.61 -24.20
CA CYS A 86 -4.82 -8.01 -24.41
C CYS A 86 -3.50 -8.28 -23.68
N MET A 87 -3.40 -9.35 -22.88
CA MET A 87 -2.17 -9.66 -22.15
C MET A 87 -0.97 -9.78 -23.11
N PRO A 88 0.13 -9.02 -22.90
CA PRO A 88 1.34 -9.20 -23.71
C PRO A 88 1.97 -10.57 -23.40
N SER A 89 2.57 -11.21 -24.40
CA SER A 89 3.30 -12.49 -24.23
C SER A 89 4.44 -12.41 -23.21
N ALA A 90 5.09 -11.25 -23.07
CA ALA A 90 6.11 -11.05 -22.03
C ALA A 90 5.55 -11.07 -20.59
N ALA A 91 4.25 -10.74 -20.41
CA ALA A 91 3.61 -10.92 -19.12
C ALA A 91 3.41 -12.42 -18.83
N SER A 92 3.05 -13.25 -19.81
CA SER A 92 2.94 -14.71 -19.58
C SER A 92 4.23 -15.38 -19.13
N ASP A 93 5.40 -14.84 -19.53
CA ASP A 93 6.71 -15.44 -19.21
C ASP A 93 7.24 -15.05 -17.80
N ASP A 94 6.92 -13.85 -17.28
CA ASP A 94 7.36 -13.36 -15.95
C ASP A 94 6.31 -13.59 -14.83
N ILE A 95 5.17 -14.23 -15.15
CA ILE A 95 4.10 -14.60 -14.18
C ILE A 95 4.45 -15.86 -13.37
N SER A 96 5.60 -16.50 -13.60
CA SER A 96 6.03 -17.69 -12.84
C SER A 96 6.11 -17.46 -11.32
N GLY A 97 6.43 -16.23 -10.87
CA GLY A 97 6.37 -15.83 -9.45
C GLY A 97 4.95 -15.71 -8.90
N LEU A 98 3.99 -15.30 -9.73
CA LEU A 98 2.56 -15.23 -9.43
C LEU A 98 1.91 -16.62 -9.44
N GLN A 99 2.35 -17.53 -10.33
CA GLN A 99 1.94 -18.95 -10.32
C GLN A 99 2.34 -19.67 -9.03
N LYS A 100 3.53 -19.39 -8.47
CA LYS A 100 3.95 -19.90 -7.15
C LYS A 100 3.03 -19.46 -6.01
N SER A 101 2.23 -18.41 -6.23
CA SER A 101 1.24 -17.88 -5.28
C SER A 101 -0.20 -18.33 -5.58
N GLY A 102 -0.40 -19.24 -6.54
CA GLY A 102 -1.73 -19.76 -6.92
C GLY A 102 -2.57 -18.84 -7.80
N VAL A 103 -1.96 -17.85 -8.45
CA VAL A 103 -2.66 -16.92 -9.37
C VAL A 103 -3.05 -17.64 -10.67
N ILE A 104 -4.31 -17.55 -11.08
CA ILE A 104 -4.79 -18.10 -12.35
C ILE A 104 -4.25 -17.25 -13.50
N VAL A 105 -3.46 -17.88 -14.38
CA VAL A 105 -2.88 -17.23 -15.57
C VAL A 105 -3.83 -17.40 -16.74
N PRO A 106 -4.34 -16.32 -17.33
CA PRO A 106 -5.22 -16.42 -18.48
C PRO A 106 -4.45 -16.84 -19.74
N PRO A 107 -5.07 -17.60 -20.66
CA PRO A 107 -4.45 -17.97 -21.94
C PRO A 107 -3.98 -16.74 -22.74
N ALA A 108 -2.87 -16.88 -23.48
CA ALA A 108 -2.46 -15.90 -24.49
C ALA A 108 -3.65 -15.62 -25.43
N SER A 109 -4.00 -14.34 -25.63
CA SER A 109 -5.21 -13.80 -26.30
C SER A 109 -6.43 -13.44 -25.43
N SER A 110 -6.41 -13.72 -24.12
CA SER A 110 -7.49 -13.29 -23.23
C SER A 110 -7.49 -11.77 -23.04
N GLN A 111 -8.69 -11.17 -22.98
CA GLN A 111 -8.85 -9.75 -22.65
C GLN A 111 -8.73 -9.58 -21.14
N PHE A 112 -7.82 -8.72 -20.72
CA PHE A 112 -7.56 -8.45 -19.31
C PHE A 112 -8.06 -7.07 -18.93
N PHE A 113 -8.68 -7.00 -17.75
CA PHE A 113 -9.04 -5.75 -17.12
C PHE A 113 -8.41 -5.69 -15.73
N GLY A 114 -7.84 -4.54 -15.37
CA GLY A 114 -7.27 -4.27 -14.07
C GLY A 114 -7.57 -2.86 -13.61
N ALA A 115 -7.97 -2.73 -12.35
CA ALA A 115 -8.09 -1.45 -11.65
C ALA A 115 -7.25 -1.49 -10.37
N SER A 116 -6.53 -0.42 -10.07
CA SER A 116 -5.65 -0.32 -8.91
C SER A 116 -5.74 1.07 -8.28
N LEU A 117 -5.88 1.13 -6.96
CA LEU A 117 -5.74 2.34 -6.15
C LEU A 117 -4.56 2.12 -5.23
N SER A 118 -3.52 2.92 -5.38
CA SER A 118 -2.29 2.83 -4.60
C SER A 118 -2.01 4.16 -3.92
N THR A 119 -1.49 4.11 -2.70
CA THR A 119 -1.04 5.29 -1.97
C THR A 119 0.20 4.95 -1.16
N VAL A 120 1.16 5.87 -1.18
CA VAL A 120 2.29 5.87 -0.25
C VAL A 120 2.42 7.28 0.32
N ILE A 121 2.52 7.35 1.64
CA ILE A 121 2.56 8.60 2.40
C ILE A 121 3.83 8.61 3.22
N HIS A 122 4.69 9.59 3.00
CA HIS A 122 5.92 9.83 3.74
C HIS A 122 5.78 11.12 4.55
N PRO A 123 5.41 11.03 5.84
CA PRO A 123 5.41 12.19 6.73
C PRO A 123 6.81 12.77 6.92
N ARG A 124 6.87 14.06 7.17
CA ARG A 124 8.11 14.79 7.45
C ARG A 124 8.67 14.44 8.83
N SER A 125 7.81 14.39 9.85
CA SER A 125 8.23 14.07 11.22
C SER A 125 8.69 12.60 11.33
N PRO A 126 9.87 12.31 11.93
CA PRO A 126 10.32 10.95 12.26
C PRO A 126 9.34 10.17 13.14
N HIS A 127 8.49 10.87 13.88
CA HIS A 127 7.51 10.25 14.76
C HIS A 127 6.26 9.77 14.03
N ALA A 128 5.99 10.28 12.82
CA ALA A 128 4.86 9.87 12.01
C ALA A 128 5.28 8.76 11.03
N PRO A 129 4.66 7.56 11.10
CA PRO A 129 5.06 6.43 10.27
C PRO A 129 4.74 6.67 8.80
N THR A 130 5.62 6.17 7.92
CA THR A 130 5.26 5.96 6.50
C THR A 130 4.13 4.94 6.44
N CYS A 131 3.16 5.15 5.56
CA CYS A 131 2.08 4.20 5.35
C CYS A 131 1.89 3.94 3.87
N HIS A 132 1.60 2.68 3.56
CA HIS A 132 1.31 2.21 2.21
C HIS A 132 -0.02 1.49 2.22
N ALA A 133 -0.80 1.72 1.17
CA ALA A 133 -1.93 0.87 0.85
C ALA A 133 -2.10 0.69 -0.66
N ASN A 134 -2.53 -0.49 -1.05
CA ASN A 134 -2.92 -0.81 -2.40
C ASN A 134 -4.20 -1.64 -2.39
N TRP A 135 -5.13 -1.33 -3.29
CA TRP A 135 -6.32 -2.13 -3.54
C TRP A 135 -6.47 -2.34 -5.03
N ARG A 136 -6.59 -3.60 -5.44
CA ARG A 136 -6.63 -3.98 -6.86
C ARG A 136 -7.73 -4.98 -7.15
N TYR A 137 -8.26 -4.88 -8.35
CA TYR A 137 -9.28 -5.76 -8.89
C TYR A 137 -8.93 -6.13 -10.32
N PHE A 138 -9.09 -7.41 -10.66
CA PHE A 138 -8.78 -7.94 -11.97
C PHE A 138 -9.92 -8.79 -12.52
N GLU A 139 -10.05 -8.78 -13.84
CA GLU A 139 -10.93 -9.65 -14.59
C GLU A 139 -10.23 -10.19 -15.84
N VAL A 140 -10.54 -11.42 -16.18
CA VAL A 140 -10.12 -12.08 -17.42
C VAL A 140 -11.37 -12.42 -18.21
N HIS A 141 -11.37 -12.10 -19.49
CA HIS A 141 -12.43 -12.45 -20.42
C HIS A 141 -11.88 -13.27 -21.59
N ASP A 142 -12.73 -14.16 -22.11
CA ASP A 142 -12.45 -14.83 -23.37
C ASP A 142 -12.56 -13.88 -24.57
N SER A 143 -12.24 -14.37 -25.77
CA SER A 143 -12.31 -13.61 -27.02
C SER A 143 -13.72 -13.12 -27.37
N ALA A 144 -14.77 -13.71 -26.78
CA ALA A 144 -16.16 -13.28 -26.94
C ALA A 144 -16.59 -12.26 -25.86
N GLY A 145 -15.68 -11.82 -24.99
CA GLY A 145 -15.95 -10.87 -23.92
C GLY A 145 -16.67 -11.45 -22.71
N ARG A 146 -16.73 -12.78 -22.56
CA ARG A 146 -17.35 -13.43 -21.40
C ARG A 146 -16.34 -13.55 -20.27
N LEU A 147 -16.76 -13.18 -19.05
CA LEU A 147 -15.94 -13.26 -17.85
C LEU A 147 -15.56 -14.72 -17.56
N GLN A 148 -14.26 -14.99 -17.54
CA GLN A 148 -13.68 -16.30 -17.23
C GLN A 148 -13.20 -16.36 -15.78
N ASN A 149 -12.57 -15.29 -15.29
CA ASN A 149 -12.05 -15.23 -13.94
C ASN A 149 -11.99 -13.79 -13.41
N TRP A 150 -11.96 -13.65 -12.09
CA TRP A 150 -11.81 -12.38 -11.38
C TRP A 150 -11.18 -12.60 -10.01
N TRP A 151 -10.49 -11.60 -9.49
CA TRP A 151 -9.99 -11.63 -8.11
C TRP A 151 -9.73 -10.23 -7.58
N PHE A 152 -9.76 -10.12 -6.25
CA PHE A 152 -9.33 -8.94 -5.51
C PHE A 152 -7.99 -9.18 -4.83
N GLY A 153 -7.23 -8.11 -4.69
CA GLY A 153 -6.03 -8.08 -3.88
C GLY A 153 -5.90 -6.75 -3.16
N GLY A 154 -5.11 -6.73 -2.09
CA GLY A 154 -4.80 -5.50 -1.41
C GLY A 154 -3.81 -5.65 -0.28
N VAL A 155 -3.34 -4.50 0.19
CA VAL A 155 -2.44 -4.36 1.31
C VAL A 155 -2.67 -3.02 1.98
N ALA A 156 -2.54 -2.99 3.29
CA ALA A 156 -2.38 -1.77 4.07
C ALA A 156 -1.36 -2.07 5.16
N ASP A 157 -0.27 -1.31 5.19
CA ASP A 157 0.84 -1.55 6.12
C ASP A 157 1.48 -0.26 6.64
N LEU A 158 2.14 -0.39 7.79
CA LEU A 158 2.71 0.73 8.53
C LEU A 158 4.22 0.55 8.74
N THR A 159 4.98 1.59 8.39
CA THR A 159 6.44 1.62 8.45
C THR A 159 6.93 2.77 9.35
N PRO A 160 6.98 2.57 10.68
CA PRO A 160 7.48 3.57 11.62
C PRO A 160 9.01 3.68 11.59
N ALA A 161 9.54 4.89 11.86
CA ALA A 161 10.94 5.06 12.27
C ALA A 161 11.11 4.91 13.79
N TYR A 162 10.06 5.15 14.57
CA TYR A 162 10.02 4.90 16.00
C TYR A 162 8.75 4.15 16.38
N VAL A 163 8.90 3.14 17.23
CA VAL A 163 7.75 2.36 17.72
C VAL A 163 6.97 3.21 18.71
N TYR A 164 5.65 3.24 18.52
CA TYR A 164 4.67 3.73 19.47
C TYR A 164 3.62 2.64 19.60
N GLU A 165 3.67 1.86 20.68
CA GLU A 165 2.81 0.68 20.85
C GLU A 165 1.32 1.00 20.66
N GLN A 166 0.86 2.16 21.15
CA GLN A 166 -0.51 2.62 20.95
C GLN A 166 -0.87 2.70 19.45
N ASP A 167 0.01 3.28 18.63
CA ASP A 167 -0.21 3.47 17.20
C ASP A 167 -0.21 2.12 16.47
N CYS A 168 0.74 1.24 16.81
CA CYS A 168 0.82 -0.10 16.24
C CYS A 168 -0.47 -0.89 16.53
N ARG A 169 -0.93 -0.88 17.79
CA ARG A 169 -2.15 -1.58 18.19
C ARG A 169 -3.41 -0.97 17.56
N GLU A 170 -3.52 0.36 17.48
CA GLU A 170 -4.68 1.03 16.90
C GLU A 170 -4.81 0.74 15.40
N PHE A 171 -3.69 0.80 14.66
CA PHE A 171 -3.64 0.44 13.24
C PHE A 171 -4.13 -1.00 13.02
N HIS A 172 -3.52 -1.95 13.73
CA HIS A 172 -3.84 -3.37 13.60
C HIS A 172 -5.26 -3.73 14.10
N ARG A 173 -5.74 -3.12 15.19
CA ARG A 173 -7.11 -3.32 15.69
C ARG A 173 -8.16 -2.84 14.69
N THR A 174 -7.92 -1.71 14.04
CA THR A 174 -8.84 -1.16 13.05
C THR A 174 -8.94 -2.07 11.82
N LEU A 175 -7.81 -2.57 11.32
CA LEU A 175 -7.79 -3.53 10.22
C LEU A 175 -8.43 -4.88 10.61
N LYS A 176 -8.14 -5.40 11.82
CA LYS A 176 -8.77 -6.61 12.36
C LYS A 176 -10.29 -6.48 12.44
N ALA A 177 -10.79 -5.35 12.94
CA ALA A 177 -12.22 -5.09 13.02
C ALA A 177 -12.89 -5.09 11.63
N ALA A 178 -12.20 -4.58 10.60
CA ALA A 178 -12.69 -4.65 9.23
C ALA A 178 -12.72 -6.09 8.69
N CYS A 179 -11.69 -6.90 8.96
CA CYS A 179 -11.67 -8.32 8.60
C CYS A 179 -12.78 -9.12 9.29
N THR A 180 -12.98 -8.91 10.60
CA THR A 180 -13.91 -9.66 11.44
C THR A 180 -15.36 -9.58 10.93
N LYS A 181 -15.76 -8.48 10.30
CA LYS A 181 -17.09 -8.32 9.66
C LYS A 181 -17.38 -9.35 8.56
N HIS A 182 -16.33 -10.00 8.02
CA HIS A 182 -16.41 -10.95 6.91
C HIS A 182 -15.89 -12.34 7.27
N GLY A 183 -15.48 -12.53 8.52
CA GLY A 183 -14.92 -13.78 9.03
C GLY A 183 -13.85 -13.52 10.08
N ASP A 184 -14.06 -14.02 11.30
CA ASP A 184 -13.16 -13.84 12.45
C ASP A 184 -11.74 -14.33 12.19
N TYR A 185 -11.59 -15.32 11.31
CA TYR A 185 -10.32 -15.94 10.99
C TYR A 185 -9.46 -15.12 10.01
N LEU A 186 -10.01 -14.18 9.23
CA LEU A 186 -9.31 -13.56 8.09
C LEU A 186 -8.06 -12.75 8.48
N TYR A 187 -8.10 -12.07 9.63
CA TYR A 187 -7.05 -11.15 10.02
C TYR A 187 -5.70 -11.84 10.22
N LYS A 188 -5.67 -12.93 10.98
CA LYS A 188 -4.43 -13.63 11.34
C LYS A 188 -3.60 -14.12 10.13
N PRO A 189 -4.16 -14.86 9.15
CA PRO A 189 -3.42 -15.26 7.97
C PRO A 189 -3.04 -14.07 7.08
N MET A 190 -3.89 -13.03 6.97
CA MET A 190 -3.56 -11.84 6.18
C MET A 190 -2.46 -11.00 6.81
N LYS A 191 -2.42 -10.90 8.14
CA LYS A 191 -1.33 -10.24 8.88
C LYS A 191 -0.03 -11.01 8.72
N LYS A 192 -0.06 -12.33 8.91
CA LYS A 192 1.11 -13.19 8.70
C LYS A 192 1.62 -13.08 7.25
N TRP A 193 0.71 -13.05 6.27
CA TRP A 193 1.08 -12.85 4.88
C TRP A 193 1.72 -11.48 4.64
N CYS A 194 1.23 -10.43 5.31
CA CYS A 194 1.84 -9.10 5.25
C CYS A 194 3.28 -9.10 5.79
N ASP A 195 3.53 -9.77 6.92
CA ASP A 195 4.86 -9.88 7.51
C ASP A 195 5.84 -10.63 6.59
N GLU A 196 5.36 -11.70 5.94
CA GLU A 196 6.15 -12.50 4.99
C GLU A 196 6.43 -11.75 3.68
N TYR A 197 5.44 -10.99 3.17
CA TYR A 197 5.57 -10.25 1.92
C TYR A 197 6.50 -9.04 2.07
N LEU A 198 6.39 -8.31 3.19
CA LEU A 198 7.16 -7.09 3.47
C LEU A 198 8.47 -7.37 4.21
N TYR A 199 9.21 -8.38 3.76
CA TYR A 199 10.49 -8.79 4.36
C TYR A 199 11.67 -8.47 3.45
N LEU A 200 12.80 -8.05 4.02
CA LEU A 200 14.07 -7.83 3.32
C LEU A 200 15.03 -8.98 3.66
N PRO A 201 15.15 -10.03 2.81
CA PRO A 201 15.95 -11.21 3.15
C PRO A 201 17.43 -10.90 3.41
N PHE A 202 18.00 -9.96 2.64
CA PHE A 202 19.41 -9.56 2.76
C PHE A 202 19.69 -8.66 3.97
N ARG A 203 18.66 -8.12 4.62
CA ARG A 203 18.77 -7.39 5.91
C ARG A 203 18.28 -8.23 7.09
N GLN A 204 17.59 -9.34 6.81
CA GLN A 204 16.90 -10.18 7.79
C GLN A 204 15.92 -9.41 8.68
N GLU A 205 15.22 -8.43 8.12
CA GLU A 205 14.25 -7.60 8.83
C GLU A 205 12.99 -7.34 8.00
N ALA A 206 11.86 -7.13 8.66
CA ALA A 206 10.65 -6.61 8.05
C ALA A 206 10.83 -5.12 7.66
N ARG A 207 10.13 -4.69 6.61
CA ARG A 207 10.10 -3.28 6.17
C ARG A 207 9.51 -2.37 7.25
N GLY A 208 8.49 -2.86 7.95
CA GLY A 208 7.72 -2.14 8.96
C GLY A 208 7.06 -3.11 9.95
N ILE A 209 6.01 -2.67 10.62
CA ILE A 209 5.27 -3.48 11.61
C ILE A 209 4.19 -4.38 10.99
N GLY A 210 4.12 -4.42 9.67
CA GLY A 210 3.11 -5.16 8.91
C GLY A 210 1.77 -4.44 8.85
N GLY A 211 0.71 -5.23 8.78
CA GLY A 211 -0.65 -4.78 8.55
C GLY A 211 -1.52 -5.93 8.07
N VAL A 212 -2.19 -5.76 6.93
CA VAL A 212 -2.88 -6.86 6.25
C VAL A 212 -2.45 -6.92 4.79
N PHE A 213 -2.25 -8.14 4.29
CA PHE A 213 -2.02 -8.41 2.87
C PHE A 213 -2.93 -9.54 2.42
N PHE A 214 -3.53 -9.39 1.24
CA PHE A 214 -4.26 -10.45 0.56
C PHE A 214 -4.11 -10.32 -0.95
N ASP A 215 -4.18 -11.46 -1.64
CA ASP A 215 -4.25 -11.53 -3.09
C ASP A 215 -5.12 -12.72 -3.48
N ASN A 216 -5.47 -12.85 -4.76
CA ASN A 216 -6.26 -13.97 -5.29
C ASN A 216 -7.60 -14.23 -4.58
N LEU A 217 -8.17 -13.21 -3.94
CA LEU A 217 -9.47 -13.35 -3.28
C LEU A 217 -10.57 -13.46 -4.34
N SER A 218 -11.04 -14.69 -4.56
CA SER A 218 -11.94 -15.10 -5.65
C SER A 218 -12.90 -16.20 -5.19
N SER A 219 -13.66 -16.80 -6.11
CA SER A 219 -14.48 -17.98 -5.82
C SER A 219 -13.69 -19.30 -5.74
N HIS A 220 -12.42 -19.32 -6.14
CA HIS A 220 -11.60 -20.53 -6.16
C HIS A 220 -10.96 -20.80 -4.80
N PRO A 221 -10.70 -22.07 -4.41
CA PRO A 221 -10.00 -22.39 -3.18
C PRO A 221 -8.70 -21.62 -3.00
N HIS A 222 -8.44 -21.12 -1.80
CA HIS A 222 -7.33 -20.23 -1.48
C HIS A 222 -6.36 -20.88 -0.50
N PRO A 223 -5.08 -21.10 -0.87
CA PRO A 223 -4.15 -21.91 -0.09
C PRO A 223 -3.82 -21.35 1.30
N ARG A 224 -3.94 -20.03 1.49
CA ARG A 224 -3.66 -19.37 2.78
C ARG A 224 -4.91 -19.04 3.61
N LEU A 225 -6.09 -19.08 2.99
CA LEU A 225 -7.33 -18.60 3.62
C LEU A 225 -8.36 -19.72 3.80
N ASP A 226 -8.33 -20.76 2.95
CA ASP A 226 -9.11 -22.00 3.08
C ASP A 226 -8.28 -23.09 3.75
N VAL A 227 -7.73 -22.79 4.93
CA VAL A 227 -7.06 -23.81 5.74
C VAL A 227 -8.10 -24.63 6.48
N ASN A 228 -8.06 -25.94 6.24
CA ASN A 228 -9.06 -26.93 6.67
C ASN A 228 -9.30 -26.88 8.19
N GLY A 229 -10.43 -26.32 8.59
CA GLY A 229 -10.94 -26.32 9.95
C GLY A 229 -12.38 -25.80 9.99
N PRO A 230 -13.24 -26.30 10.90
CA PRO A 230 -14.56 -25.71 11.09
C PRO A 230 -14.42 -24.23 11.48
N GLY A 231 -15.08 -23.33 10.75
CA GLY A 231 -15.11 -21.89 11.06
C GLY A 231 -14.10 -20.99 10.33
N THR A 232 -13.29 -21.50 9.40
CA THR A 232 -12.32 -20.71 8.62
C THR A 232 -12.90 -20.11 7.33
N LYS A 233 -14.21 -19.87 7.27
CA LYS A 233 -14.88 -19.41 6.05
C LYS A 233 -14.45 -17.99 5.68
N ARG A 234 -13.99 -17.83 4.45
CA ARG A 234 -13.72 -16.52 3.82
C ARG A 234 -14.84 -16.13 2.85
N PRO A 235 -14.85 -14.88 2.38
CA PRO A 235 -15.62 -14.45 1.20
C PRO A 235 -15.28 -15.31 -0.03
N THR A 236 -16.31 -15.79 -0.74
CA THR A 236 -16.13 -16.64 -1.94
C THR A 236 -16.94 -16.13 -3.13
N SER A 237 -18.11 -15.55 -2.92
CA SER A 237 -18.86 -14.93 -4.01
C SER A 237 -18.29 -13.56 -4.37
N ALA A 238 -18.51 -13.10 -5.61
CA ALA A 238 -18.08 -11.78 -6.07
C ALA A 238 -18.61 -10.65 -5.17
N GLU A 239 -19.84 -10.78 -4.66
CA GLU A 239 -20.44 -9.80 -3.76
C GLU A 239 -19.78 -9.81 -2.38
N GLU A 240 -19.60 -10.99 -1.75
CA GLU A 240 -18.92 -11.08 -0.46
C GLU A 240 -17.49 -10.54 -0.54
N CYS A 241 -16.75 -10.90 -1.61
CA CYS A 241 -15.39 -10.43 -1.82
C CYS A 241 -15.35 -8.90 -2.03
N PHE A 242 -16.32 -8.34 -2.76
CA PHE A 242 -16.43 -6.90 -2.91
C PHE A 242 -16.78 -6.18 -1.61
N GLN A 243 -17.66 -6.73 -0.77
CA GLN A 243 -17.99 -6.15 0.54
C GLN A 243 -16.80 -6.17 1.50
N PHE A 244 -16.00 -7.25 1.47
CA PHE A 244 -14.74 -7.31 2.19
C PHE A 244 -13.74 -6.26 1.67
N PHE A 245 -13.54 -6.20 0.35
CA PHE A 245 -12.68 -5.21 -0.31
C PHE A 245 -13.06 -3.77 0.06
N LYS A 246 -14.37 -3.46 0.05
CA LYS A 246 -14.90 -2.17 0.49
C LYS A 246 -14.60 -1.90 1.96
N SER A 247 -14.83 -2.89 2.83
CA SER A 247 -14.64 -2.75 4.27
C SER A 247 -13.17 -2.51 4.64
N ILE A 248 -12.25 -3.25 4.03
CA ILE A 248 -10.82 -3.10 4.30
C ILE A 248 -10.26 -1.82 3.69
N GLY A 249 -10.74 -1.40 2.52
CA GLY A 249 -10.39 -0.09 1.94
C GLY A 249 -10.87 1.08 2.78
N ALA A 250 -12.12 1.04 3.24
CA ALA A 250 -12.69 2.08 4.12
C ALA A 250 -12.04 2.14 5.51
N ALA A 251 -11.35 1.06 5.94
CA ALA A 251 -10.65 1.01 7.21
C ALA A 251 -9.32 1.78 7.22
N PHE A 252 -8.76 2.11 6.05
CA PHE A 252 -7.46 2.77 5.92
C PHE A 252 -7.38 4.14 6.59
N LEU A 253 -8.34 5.01 6.31
CA LEU A 253 -8.34 6.36 6.90
C LEU A 253 -8.55 6.30 8.42
N PRO A 254 -9.52 5.55 8.95
CA PRO A 254 -9.63 5.32 10.39
C PRO A 254 -8.37 4.69 11.02
N SER A 255 -7.63 3.83 10.31
CA SER A 255 -6.43 3.19 10.86
C SER A 255 -5.22 4.12 10.88
N TYR A 256 -5.10 5.05 9.92
CA TYR A 256 -3.90 5.86 9.74
C TYR A 256 -4.06 7.33 10.16
N MET A 257 -5.17 7.99 9.85
CA MET A 257 -5.32 9.42 10.12
C MET A 257 -5.20 9.81 11.60
N PRO A 258 -5.72 9.03 12.57
CA PRO A 258 -5.51 9.34 13.99
C PRO A 258 -4.03 9.32 14.38
N ILE A 259 -3.27 8.34 13.89
CA ILE A 259 -1.83 8.23 14.12
C ILE A 259 -1.12 9.43 13.50
N LEU A 260 -1.41 9.73 12.24
CA LEU A 260 -0.79 10.84 11.52
C LEU A 260 -1.03 12.18 12.22
N ARG A 261 -2.26 12.47 12.66
CA ARG A 261 -2.59 13.71 13.40
C ARG A 261 -1.85 13.83 14.72
N ARG A 262 -1.67 12.73 15.46
CA ARG A 262 -0.92 12.74 16.74
C ARG A 262 0.57 12.99 16.55
N ARG A 263 1.14 12.50 15.44
CA ARG A 263 2.60 12.41 15.29
C ARG A 263 3.21 13.43 14.34
N ALA A 264 2.46 13.87 13.32
CA ALA A 264 3.03 14.64 12.20
C ALA A 264 3.63 15.98 12.62
N PHE A 265 3.16 16.58 13.71
CA PHE A 265 3.61 17.89 14.21
C PHE A 265 4.53 17.80 15.44
N MET A 266 4.87 16.59 15.90
CA MET A 266 5.80 16.44 17.03
C MET A 266 7.18 16.99 16.65
N PRO A 267 7.84 17.78 17.52
CA PRO A 267 9.21 18.21 17.30
C PRO A 267 10.16 17.01 17.31
N TRP A 268 11.28 17.11 16.58
CA TRP A 268 12.29 16.06 16.50
C TRP A 268 13.69 16.68 16.47
N THR A 269 14.69 15.87 16.81
CA THR A 269 16.11 16.20 16.74
C THR A 269 16.71 15.80 15.39
N GLU A 270 17.85 16.39 15.02
CA GLU A 270 18.56 16.00 13.79
C GLU A 270 18.94 14.51 13.78
N SER A 271 19.28 13.94 14.94
CA SER A 271 19.56 12.50 15.08
C SER A 271 18.33 11.65 14.72
N GLU A 272 17.14 12.03 15.22
CA GLU A 272 15.89 11.35 14.88
C GLU A 272 15.54 11.46 13.40
N ARG A 273 15.83 12.62 12.76
CA ARG A 273 15.68 12.79 11.31
C ARG A 273 16.65 11.90 10.54
N ASN A 274 17.91 11.84 10.95
CA ASN A 274 18.92 10.99 10.32
C ASN A 274 18.54 9.51 10.39
N TRP A 275 18.01 9.06 11.54
CA TRP A 275 17.47 7.71 11.68
C TRP A 275 16.30 7.45 10.72
N GLN A 276 15.33 8.37 10.63
CA GLN A 276 14.21 8.26 9.69
C GLN A 276 14.70 8.13 8.25
N LEU A 277 15.71 8.91 7.83
CA LEU A 277 16.30 8.83 6.50
C LEU A 277 16.98 7.48 6.24
N SER A 278 17.63 6.89 7.25
CA SER A 278 18.17 5.53 7.18
C SER A 278 17.08 4.47 7.05
N ARG A 279 15.96 4.60 7.79
CA ARG A 279 14.80 3.71 7.63
C ARG A 279 14.13 3.86 6.27
N ARG A 280 14.08 5.08 5.71
CA ARG A 280 13.65 5.31 4.33
C ARG A 280 14.58 4.68 3.30
N GLY A 281 15.88 4.59 3.58
CA GLY A 281 16.82 3.81 2.79
C GLY A 281 16.41 2.33 2.69
N ARG A 282 15.96 1.72 3.81
CA ARG A 282 15.41 0.35 3.81
C ARG A 282 14.10 0.25 3.00
N TYR A 283 13.26 1.27 3.03
CA TYR A 283 12.05 1.32 2.19
C TYR A 283 12.40 1.32 0.69
N VAL A 284 13.41 2.10 0.29
CA VAL A 284 13.93 2.11 -1.09
C VAL A 284 14.53 0.75 -1.46
N GLU A 285 15.34 0.15 -0.59
CA GLU A 285 15.91 -1.18 -0.80
C GLU A 285 14.81 -2.23 -1.04
N PHE A 286 13.75 -2.22 -0.23
CA PHE A 286 12.61 -3.12 -0.45
C PHE A 286 11.95 -2.88 -1.81
N ASN A 287 11.58 -1.64 -2.14
CA ASN A 287 10.84 -1.36 -3.37
C ASN A 287 11.65 -1.71 -4.63
N LEU A 288 12.96 -1.47 -4.64
CA LEU A 288 13.78 -1.70 -5.83
C LEU A 288 14.32 -3.13 -5.94
N ILE A 289 14.50 -3.85 -4.82
CA ILE A 289 15.18 -5.16 -4.79
C ILE A 289 14.24 -6.30 -4.45
N ALA A 290 13.21 -6.07 -3.63
CA ALA A 290 12.32 -7.12 -3.12
C ALA A 290 10.89 -7.04 -3.67
N ASP A 291 10.35 -5.85 -3.91
CA ASP A 291 8.95 -5.70 -4.34
C ASP A 291 8.72 -6.18 -5.78
N GLU A 292 7.97 -7.27 -5.92
CA GLU A 292 7.68 -7.89 -7.20
C GLU A 292 6.80 -6.99 -8.08
N GLY A 293 5.90 -6.19 -7.48
CA GLY A 293 5.07 -5.24 -8.22
C GLY A 293 5.89 -4.15 -8.92
N THR A 294 6.83 -3.54 -8.20
CA THR A 294 7.75 -2.53 -8.74
C THR A 294 8.65 -3.12 -9.83
N LYS A 295 9.26 -4.30 -9.61
CA LYS A 295 10.07 -4.99 -10.63
C LYS A 295 9.27 -5.28 -11.90
N PHE A 296 8.06 -5.81 -11.75
CA PHE A 296 7.18 -6.11 -12.87
C PHE A 296 6.84 -4.85 -13.66
N GLY A 297 6.45 -3.77 -12.99
CA GLY A 297 6.12 -2.49 -13.64
C GLY A 297 7.29 -1.89 -14.43
N ILE A 298 8.51 -1.96 -13.89
CA ILE A 298 9.73 -1.48 -14.57
C ILE A 298 10.05 -2.35 -15.79
N LYS A 299 10.07 -3.68 -15.63
CA LYS A 299 10.44 -4.62 -16.69
C LYS A 299 9.46 -4.61 -17.85
N THR A 300 8.17 -4.64 -17.56
CA THR A 300 7.11 -4.76 -18.58
C THR A 300 6.75 -3.43 -19.25
N ARG A 301 7.18 -2.29 -18.67
CA ARG A 301 6.78 -0.94 -19.08
C ARG A 301 5.25 -0.79 -19.20
N SER A 302 4.51 -1.55 -18.37
CA SER A 302 3.04 -1.55 -18.38
C SER A 302 2.43 -0.26 -17.83
N ALA A 303 3.25 0.59 -17.20
CA ALA A 303 2.90 1.92 -16.71
C ALA A 303 4.09 2.88 -16.89
N PRO A 304 3.87 4.22 -16.87
CA PRO A 304 4.96 5.18 -16.88
C PRO A 304 5.87 4.94 -15.67
N VAL A 305 7.19 4.96 -15.89
CA VAL A 305 8.18 4.70 -14.85
C VAL A 305 7.98 5.63 -13.64
N GLU A 306 7.64 6.90 -13.90
CA GLU A 306 7.33 7.88 -12.84
C GLU A 306 6.20 7.39 -11.92
N SER A 307 5.15 6.78 -12.48
CA SER A 307 4.03 6.22 -11.71
C SER A 307 4.43 5.02 -10.86
N VAL A 308 5.38 4.21 -11.35
CA VAL A 308 5.92 3.05 -10.62
C VAL A 308 6.79 3.51 -9.44
N LEU A 309 7.55 4.60 -9.62
CA LEU A 309 8.49 5.12 -8.63
C LEU A 309 7.87 6.15 -7.66
N LEU A 310 6.57 6.44 -7.76
CA LEU A 310 5.86 7.33 -6.82
C LEU A 310 5.97 6.87 -5.36
N SER A 311 6.20 5.57 -5.14
CA SER A 311 6.40 4.95 -3.83
C SER A 311 7.71 5.35 -3.15
N LEU A 312 8.69 5.89 -3.88
CA LEU A 312 9.97 6.27 -3.28
C LEU A 312 9.84 7.57 -2.48
N PRO A 313 10.49 7.70 -1.31
CA PRO A 313 10.56 8.95 -0.56
C PRO A 313 11.35 10.01 -1.33
N GLU A 314 11.13 11.29 -1.00
CA GLU A 314 11.91 12.41 -1.55
C GLU A 314 13.39 12.32 -1.17
N THR A 315 13.66 11.94 0.08
CA THR A 315 15.02 11.79 0.61
C THR A 315 15.19 10.49 1.40
N ALA A 316 16.35 9.87 1.25
CA ALA A 316 16.79 8.67 1.96
C ALA A 316 18.31 8.74 2.19
N ARG A 317 18.82 7.98 3.17
CA ARG A 317 20.24 7.99 3.56
C ARG A 317 20.76 6.57 3.76
N TRP A 318 21.98 6.31 3.29
CA TRP A 318 22.73 5.08 3.58
C TRP A 318 23.98 5.41 4.38
N VAL A 319 24.11 4.80 5.56
CA VAL A 319 25.28 4.91 6.44
C VAL A 319 25.82 3.51 6.69
N TYR A 320 27.14 3.35 6.53
CA TYR A 320 27.84 2.12 6.84
C TYR A 320 27.59 1.74 8.31
N GLN A 321 27.18 0.50 8.55
CA GLN A 321 26.81 0.00 9.89
C GLN A 321 25.74 0.83 10.63
N SER A 322 24.77 1.38 9.89
CA SER A 322 23.63 2.16 10.43
C SER A 322 22.83 1.48 11.54
N ASP A 323 22.85 0.15 11.62
CA ASP A 323 22.10 -0.61 12.63
C ASP A 323 22.86 -0.74 13.97
N ASN A 324 24.10 -0.22 14.06
CA ASN A 324 24.87 -0.18 15.30
C ASN A 324 24.42 1.01 16.18
N VAL A 325 23.24 0.86 16.76
CA VAL A 325 22.61 1.84 17.66
C VAL A 325 22.72 1.40 19.12
N PRO A 326 22.71 2.33 20.10
CA PRO A 326 22.78 1.96 21.52
C PRO A 326 21.63 1.02 21.94
N GLU A 327 21.92 -0.06 22.68
CA GLU A 327 20.94 -1.13 22.96
C GLU A 327 19.65 -0.68 23.68
N ARG A 328 19.73 0.41 24.44
CA ARG A 328 18.61 1.02 25.20
C ARG A 328 17.96 2.19 24.47
N SER A 329 18.28 2.40 23.20
CA SER A 329 17.70 3.47 22.39
C SER A 329 16.37 3.04 21.76
N ARG A 330 15.59 4.01 21.28
CA ARG A 330 14.31 3.77 20.61
C ARG A 330 14.49 3.16 19.20
N GLU A 331 15.63 3.42 18.57
CA GLU A 331 16.07 2.81 17.33
C GLU A 331 16.29 1.30 17.52
N ALA A 332 16.94 0.91 18.62
CA ALA A 332 17.14 -0.50 18.97
C ALA A 332 15.80 -1.23 19.23
N GLU A 333 14.82 -0.55 19.84
CA GLU A 333 13.46 -1.06 20.00
C GLU A 333 12.81 -1.39 18.65
N LEU A 334 12.87 -0.46 17.69
CA LEU A 334 12.37 -0.71 16.34
C LEU A 334 13.06 -1.92 15.71
N LEU A 335 14.39 -1.99 15.74
CA LEU A 335 15.13 -3.11 15.13
C LEU A 335 14.74 -4.47 15.71
N LYS A 336 14.43 -4.56 17.02
CA LYS A 336 13.93 -5.79 17.63
C LYS A 336 12.58 -6.20 17.04
N VAL A 337 11.66 -5.25 16.89
CA VAL A 337 10.33 -5.48 16.28
C VAL A 337 10.46 -5.91 14.82
N LEU A 338 11.38 -5.32 14.05
CA LEU A 338 11.53 -5.64 12.64
C LEU A 338 12.19 -7.01 12.41
N LYS A 339 13.09 -7.45 13.29
CA LYS A 339 13.68 -8.80 13.23
C LYS A 339 12.73 -9.90 13.68
N ALA A 340 11.77 -9.56 14.54
CA ALA A 340 10.77 -10.49 15.05
C ALA A 340 9.38 -9.84 15.03
N PRO A 341 8.59 -10.04 13.94
CA PRO A 341 7.24 -9.49 13.83
C PRO A 341 6.37 -9.80 15.04
N GLN A 342 5.64 -8.80 15.51
CA GLN A 342 4.85 -8.86 16.75
C GLN A 342 3.35 -9.02 16.47
N GLU A 343 2.60 -9.55 17.43
CA GLU A 343 1.14 -9.61 17.38
C GLU A 343 0.54 -8.37 18.06
N TRP A 344 -0.08 -7.49 17.26
CA TRP A 344 -0.58 -6.20 17.74
C TRP A 344 -2.07 -6.17 18.12
N ALA A 345 -2.89 -7.12 17.64
CA ALA A 345 -4.36 -7.08 17.79
C ALA A 345 -5.06 -8.43 17.97
#